data_AF-A0A8T3MAG8-F1
#
_entry.id   AF-A0A8T3MAG8-F1
#
_cell.length_a   1.000
_cell.length_b   1.000
_cell.length_c   1.000
_cell.angle_alpha   90.00
_cell.angle_beta   90.00
_cell.angle_gamma   90.00
#
_symmetry.space_group_name_H-M   'P 1'
#
loop_
_entity.id
_entity.type
_entity.pdbx_description
1 polymer ?
#
loop_
_entity_poly.entity_id
_entity_poly.type
_entity_poly.pdbx_seq_one_letter_code
_entity_poly.pdbx_strand_id
1 'polypeptide(L)'
;NVERIIAGYDVIVDGTDTFETRYIVNDAAVAAGIPVIHASVFRFEGQLTTFIPYEGPCYRCLYPTPPPPELAPGCSVAGVLGVVPGIFGLLQTNEALKVLLGIGMTLAGRLVLFDALETEFTELQLRRDPNCPVCSDAAVEARKSGSPLATVGVGQDAPFLMTTTGLAGTVSPEARV
;
A
#
# COMPACT_ATOMS: atom_id res chain seq x y z
N ASN A 1 -14.72 3.97 5.49
CA ASN A 1 -15.24 4.49 4.18
C ASN A 1 -14.71 3.61 3.06
N VAL A 2 -13.39 3.42 2.99
CA VAL A 2 -12.73 2.57 2.00
C VAL A 2 -13.34 1.17 1.92
N GLU A 3 -13.68 0.55 3.05
CA GLU A 3 -14.24 -0.81 3.13
C GLU A 3 -15.56 -0.92 2.35
N ARG A 4 -16.40 0.11 2.48
CA ARG A 4 -17.67 0.21 1.74
C ARG A 4 -17.44 0.48 0.26
N ILE A 5 -16.40 1.23 -0.10
CA ILE A 5 -16.10 1.58 -1.49
C ILE A 5 -15.57 0.37 -2.24
N ILE A 6 -14.66 -0.40 -1.64
CA ILE A 6 -14.04 -1.56 -2.30
C ILE A 6 -14.92 -2.80 -2.27
N ALA A 7 -15.99 -2.81 -1.48
CA ALA A 7 -16.93 -3.93 -1.39
C ALA A 7 -17.55 -4.25 -2.76
N GLY A 8 -17.40 -5.50 -3.20
CA GLY A 8 -17.98 -6.00 -4.45
C GLY A 8 -17.10 -5.79 -5.69
N TYR A 9 -15.87 -5.28 -5.55
CA TYR A 9 -14.89 -5.26 -6.63
C TYR A 9 -13.96 -6.48 -6.55
N ASP A 10 -13.61 -7.03 -7.71
CA ASP A 10 -12.72 -8.18 -7.83
C ASP A 10 -11.22 -7.80 -7.82
N VAL A 11 -10.90 -6.57 -8.22
CA VAL A 11 -9.53 -6.04 -8.29
C VAL A 11 -9.52 -4.53 -8.11
N ILE A 12 -8.47 -4.00 -7.49
CA ILE A 12 -8.23 -2.56 -7.34
C ILE A 12 -7.04 -2.14 -8.20
N VAL A 13 -7.18 -1.06 -8.95
CA VAL A 13 -6.07 -0.41 -9.67
C VAL A 13 -5.69 0.86 -8.91
N ASP A 14 -4.50 0.86 -8.31
CA ASP A 14 -4.02 1.98 -7.51
C ASP A 14 -3.18 2.94 -8.36
N GLY A 15 -3.80 4.08 -8.70
CA GLY A 15 -3.15 5.23 -9.36
C GLY A 15 -3.08 6.45 -8.45
N THR A 16 -3.01 6.25 -7.13
CA THR A 16 -3.05 7.34 -6.16
C THR A 16 -1.69 8.05 -6.01
N ASP A 17 -1.74 9.33 -5.66
CA ASP A 17 -0.58 10.23 -5.60
C ASP A 17 -0.08 10.51 -4.18
N THR A 18 -0.71 9.91 -3.15
CA THR A 18 -0.40 10.10 -1.73
C THR A 18 -0.08 8.77 -1.04
N PHE A 19 0.88 8.77 -0.12
CA PHE A 19 1.25 7.56 0.62
C PHE A 19 0.11 7.12 1.54
N GLU A 20 -0.53 8.09 2.22
CA GLU A 20 -1.70 7.92 3.07
C GLU A 20 -2.73 6.99 2.39
N THR A 21 -3.13 7.34 1.16
CA THR A 21 -4.13 6.59 0.41
C THR A 21 -3.64 5.20 0.03
N ARG A 22 -2.37 5.05 -0.38
CA ARG A 22 -1.77 3.75 -0.70
C ARG A 22 -1.80 2.80 0.50
N TYR A 23 -1.46 3.28 1.70
CA TYR A 23 -1.52 2.47 2.92
C TYR A 23 -2.97 2.10 3.30
N ILE A 24 -3.91 3.04 3.19
CA ILE A 24 -5.34 2.78 3.46
C ILE A 24 -5.88 1.72 2.49
N VAL A 25 -5.61 1.87 1.20
CA VAL A 25 -6.03 0.92 0.15
C VAL A 25 -5.40 -0.45 0.41
N ASN A 26 -4.10 -0.52 0.68
CA ASN A 26 -3.42 -1.78 0.99
C ASN A 26 -4.05 -2.49 2.19
N ASP A 27 -4.21 -1.79 3.31
CA ASP A 27 -4.65 -2.41 4.56
C ASP A 27 -6.09 -2.92 4.43
N ALA A 28 -6.96 -2.14 3.79
CA ALA A 28 -8.33 -2.54 3.50
C ALA A 28 -8.40 -3.70 2.49
N ALA A 29 -7.61 -3.66 1.42
CA ALA A 29 -7.59 -4.69 0.39
C ALA A 29 -7.05 -6.02 0.92
N VAL A 30 -5.99 -6.01 1.73
CA VAL A 30 -5.50 -7.22 2.41
C VAL A 30 -6.57 -7.80 3.33
N ALA A 31 -7.27 -6.97 4.11
CA ALA A 31 -8.34 -7.45 4.99
C ALA A 31 -9.54 -8.02 4.20
N ALA A 32 -9.84 -7.45 3.02
CA ALA A 32 -10.92 -7.89 2.15
C ALA A 32 -10.55 -9.06 1.23
N GLY A 33 -9.25 -9.40 1.11
CA GLY A 33 -8.78 -10.42 0.16
C GLY A 33 -8.84 -9.97 -1.31
N ILE A 34 -8.81 -8.66 -1.57
CA ILE A 34 -8.91 -8.10 -2.93
C ILE A 34 -7.50 -7.77 -3.46
N PRO A 35 -7.10 -8.25 -4.64
CA PRO A 35 -5.85 -7.89 -5.28
C PRO A 35 -5.73 -6.39 -5.58
N VAL A 36 -4.54 -5.83 -5.40
CA VAL A 36 -4.21 -4.44 -5.74
C VAL A 36 -3.10 -4.40 -6.77
N ILE A 37 -3.36 -3.77 -7.90
CA ILE A 37 -2.35 -3.50 -8.93
C ILE A 37 -1.81 -2.12 -8.68
N HIS A 38 -0.61 -2.07 -8.12
CA HIS A 38 0.02 -0.84 -7.67
C HIS A 38 1.00 -0.33 -8.70
N ALA A 39 0.86 0.93 -9.09
CA ALA A 39 1.90 1.66 -9.79
C ALA A 39 2.25 2.96 -9.05
N SER A 40 3.50 3.38 -9.19
CA SER A 40 3.94 4.68 -8.73
C SER A 40 4.93 5.24 -9.74
N VAL A 41 4.90 6.56 -9.93
CA VAL A 41 5.75 7.27 -10.88
C VAL A 41 6.39 8.47 -10.17
N PHE A 42 7.62 8.78 -10.54
CA PHE A 42 8.35 9.93 -10.01
C PHE A 42 9.31 10.44 -11.08
N ARG A 43 9.12 11.68 -11.54
CA ARG A 43 9.91 12.29 -12.62
C ARG A 43 9.92 11.47 -13.91
N PHE A 44 10.97 10.70 -14.16
CA PHE A 44 11.19 9.86 -15.34
C PHE A 44 11.10 8.37 -15.03
N GLU A 45 10.89 8.02 -13.77
CA GLU A 45 10.89 6.65 -13.29
C GLU A 45 9.48 6.21 -12.95
N GLY A 46 9.26 4.90 -12.96
CA GLY A 46 8.11 4.33 -12.29
C GLY A 46 8.33 2.90 -11.89
N GLN A 47 7.35 2.38 -11.14
CA GLN A 47 7.35 1.02 -10.65
C GLN A 47 5.96 0.41 -10.71
N LEU A 48 5.91 -0.91 -10.86
CA LEU A 48 4.68 -1.71 -10.94
C LEU A 48 4.84 -3.03 -10.20
N THR A 49 3.82 -3.40 -9.45
CA THR A 49 3.68 -4.73 -8.86
C THR A 49 2.20 -5.07 -8.67
N THR A 50 1.91 -6.35 -8.47
CA THR A 50 0.57 -6.82 -8.12
C THR A 50 0.60 -7.40 -6.72
N PHE A 51 -0.10 -6.78 -5.79
CA PHE A 51 -0.26 -7.31 -4.44
C PHE A 51 -1.49 -8.21 -4.42
N ILE A 52 -1.27 -9.52 -4.34
CA ILE A 52 -2.34 -10.51 -4.11
C ILE A 52 -2.30 -10.86 -2.62
N PRO A 53 -3.35 -10.56 -1.85
CA PRO A 53 -3.37 -10.85 -0.41
C PRO A 53 -3.03 -12.31 -0.12
N TYR A 54 -2.07 -12.52 0.78
CA TYR A 54 -1.59 -13.83 1.24
C TYR A 54 -0.83 -14.66 0.19
N GLU A 55 -0.82 -14.26 -1.08
CA GLU A 55 -0.02 -14.83 -2.17
C GLU A 55 1.17 -13.92 -2.51
N GLY A 56 2.01 -13.67 -1.49
CA GLY A 56 3.21 -12.84 -1.62
C GLY A 56 3.26 -11.67 -0.62
N PRO A 57 4.13 -10.68 -0.86
CA PRO A 57 4.22 -9.48 -0.05
C PRO A 57 3.01 -8.55 -0.28
N CYS A 58 2.70 -7.70 0.71
CA CYS A 58 1.79 -6.56 0.54
C CYS A 58 2.59 -5.25 0.43
N TYR A 59 1.90 -4.12 0.24
CA TYR A 59 2.56 -2.80 0.14
C TYR A 59 3.41 -2.50 1.37
N ARG A 60 2.96 -2.88 2.58
CA ARG A 60 3.74 -2.71 3.82
C ARG A 60 4.95 -3.62 3.93
N CYS A 61 5.02 -4.73 3.18
CA CYS A 61 6.26 -5.50 3.10
C CYS A 61 7.31 -4.77 2.26
N LEU A 62 6.87 -4.04 1.22
CA LEU A 62 7.74 -3.25 0.36
C LEU A 62 8.16 -1.93 1.04
N TYR A 63 7.20 -1.23 1.65
CA TYR A 63 7.40 0.03 2.36
C TYR A 63 6.81 -0.06 3.77
N PRO A 64 7.57 -0.58 4.77
CA PRO A 64 7.06 -0.82 6.12
C PRO A 64 6.54 0.44 6.82
N THR A 65 7.27 1.53 6.65
CA THR A 65 6.95 2.83 7.24
C THR A 65 6.84 3.88 6.14
N PRO A 66 5.85 4.78 6.21
CA PRO A 66 5.77 5.89 5.28
C PRO A 66 7.05 6.74 5.32
N PRO A 67 7.48 7.28 4.18
CA PRO A 67 8.56 8.24 4.15
C PRO A 67 8.14 9.54 4.87
N PRO A 68 9.09 10.31 5.42
CA PRO A 68 8.83 11.65 5.91
C PRO A 68 8.17 12.52 4.82
N PRO A 69 7.18 13.37 5.14
CA PRO A 69 6.47 14.19 4.15
C PRO A 69 7.40 15.06 3.29
N GLU A 70 8.50 15.53 3.87
CA GLU A 70 9.52 16.36 3.24
C GLU A 70 10.31 15.64 2.13
N LEU A 71 10.42 14.31 2.22
CA LEU A 71 11.20 13.48 1.30
C LEU A 71 10.35 12.88 0.17
N ALA A 72 9.04 13.11 0.20
CA ALA A 72 8.12 12.44 -0.71
C ALA A 72 7.05 13.40 -1.28
N PRO A 73 7.47 14.48 -1.98
CA PRO A 73 6.54 15.40 -2.60
C PRO A 73 5.68 14.68 -3.65
N GLY A 74 4.38 14.98 -3.68
CA GLY A 74 3.45 14.43 -4.67
C GLY A 74 3.84 14.77 -6.11
N CYS A 75 3.28 14.05 -7.08
CA CYS A 75 3.57 14.23 -8.51
C CYS A 75 3.33 15.66 -9.00
N SER A 76 2.33 16.35 -8.42
CA SER A 76 1.99 17.75 -8.70
C SER A 76 3.08 18.74 -8.28
N VAL A 77 3.93 18.36 -7.32
CA VAL A 77 5.03 19.19 -6.80
C VAL A 77 6.37 18.80 -7.42
N ALA A 78 6.63 17.49 -7.58
CA ALA A 78 7.89 17.00 -8.12
C ALA A 78 7.99 17.07 -9.66
N GLY A 79 6.85 17.05 -10.35
CA GLY A 79 6.76 16.91 -11.80
C GLY A 79 6.93 15.45 -12.26
N VAL A 80 6.23 15.08 -13.34
CA VAL A 80 6.34 13.76 -13.98
C VAL A 80 6.28 13.93 -15.50
N LEU A 81 7.11 13.17 -16.22
CA LEU A 81 7.02 13.09 -17.67
C LEU A 81 5.72 12.37 -18.04
N GLY A 82 4.78 13.07 -18.68
CA GLY A 82 3.40 12.59 -18.86
C GLY A 82 3.23 11.24 -19.58
N VAL A 83 4.22 10.81 -20.36
CA VAL A 83 4.20 9.48 -20.99
C VAL A 83 4.38 8.34 -19.97
N VAL A 84 5.09 8.58 -18.87
CA VAL A 84 5.37 7.57 -17.85
C VAL A 84 4.09 7.08 -17.16
N PRO A 85 3.20 7.95 -16.63
CA PRO A 85 1.88 7.53 -16.17
C PRO A 85 1.07 6.78 -17.24
N GLY A 86 1.18 7.18 -18.51
CA GLY A 86 0.50 6.50 -19.62
C GLY A 86 0.97 5.06 -19.83
N ILE A 87 2.29 4.85 -19.79
CA ILE A 87 2.91 3.51 -19.83
C ILE A 87 2.41 2.67 -18.64
N PHE A 88 2.48 3.22 -17.42
CA PHE A 88 2.07 2.49 -16.23
C PHE A 88 0.57 2.20 -16.19
N GLY A 89 -0.30 3.09 -16.68
CA GLY A 89 -1.74 2.81 -16.78
C GLY A 89 -2.04 1.63 -17.72
N LEU A 90 -1.33 1.52 -18.84
CA LEU A 90 -1.45 0.36 -19.74
C LEU A 90 -0.93 -0.92 -19.09
N LEU A 91 0.20 -0.87 -18.40
CA LEU A 91 0.76 -2.03 -17.70
C LEU A 91 -0.12 -2.48 -16.53
N GLN A 92 -0.69 -1.55 -15.76
CA GLN A 92 -1.67 -1.85 -14.71
C GLN A 92 -2.91 -2.52 -15.29
N THR A 93 -3.42 -2.02 -16.42
CA THR A 93 -4.55 -2.63 -17.12
C THR A 93 -4.23 -4.06 -17.56
N ASN A 94 -3.01 -4.30 -18.05
CA ASN A 94 -2.56 -5.64 -18.42
C ASN A 94 -2.48 -6.59 -17.22
N GLU A 95 -1.98 -6.15 -16.05
CA GLU A 95 -2.06 -6.95 -14.82
C GLU A 95 -3.51 -7.24 -14.41
N ALA A 96 -4.42 -6.27 -14.58
CA ALA A 96 -5.83 -6.43 -14.23
C ALA A 96 -6.49 -7.52 -15.05
N LEU A 97 -6.23 -7.54 -16.35
CA LEU A 97 -6.71 -8.60 -17.24
C LEU A 97 -6.18 -9.97 -16.84
N LYS A 98 -4.90 -10.07 -16.46
CA LYS A 98 -4.32 -11.34 -15.99
C LYS A 98 -4.98 -11.84 -14.71
N VAL A 99 -5.19 -10.96 -13.74
CA VAL A 99 -5.87 -11.28 -12.47
C VAL A 99 -7.31 -11.73 -12.74
N LEU A 100 -8.09 -10.93 -13.47
CA LEU A 100 -9.52 -11.19 -13.71
C LEU A 100 -9.78 -12.45 -14.55
N LEU A 101 -8.91 -12.72 -15.54
CA LEU A 101 -9.06 -13.85 -16.43
C LEU A 101 -8.34 -15.11 -15.93
N GLY A 102 -7.50 -15.00 -14.89
CA GLY A 102 -6.68 -16.10 -14.38
C GLY A 102 -5.66 -16.61 -15.42
N ILE A 103 -5.05 -15.72 -16.19
CA ILE A 103 -4.12 -16.06 -17.28
C ILE A 103 -2.72 -15.49 -17.07
N GLY A 104 -1.73 -16.16 -17.65
CA GLY A 104 -0.33 -15.74 -17.61
C GLY A 104 0.25 -15.77 -16.20
N MET A 105 1.30 -14.98 -15.97
CA MET A 105 1.95 -14.84 -14.67
C MET A 105 1.84 -13.39 -14.21
N THR A 106 1.24 -13.15 -13.05
CA THR A 106 1.11 -11.80 -12.46
C THR A 106 2.46 -11.30 -11.92
N LEU A 107 2.51 -10.03 -11.54
CA LEU A 107 3.65 -9.45 -10.82
C LEU A 107 3.61 -9.70 -9.31
N ALA A 108 2.83 -10.68 -8.83
CA ALA A 108 2.84 -11.06 -7.42
C ALA A 108 4.25 -11.52 -6.99
N GLY A 109 4.79 -10.89 -5.94
CA GLY A 109 6.15 -11.15 -5.48
C GLY A 109 7.26 -10.55 -6.35
N ARG A 110 6.92 -9.70 -7.33
CA ARG A 110 7.88 -9.12 -8.28
C ARG A 110 7.64 -7.62 -8.42
N LEU A 111 8.72 -6.83 -8.46
CA LEU A 111 8.67 -5.39 -8.67
C LEU A 111 9.35 -5.07 -9.99
N VAL A 112 8.60 -4.49 -10.92
CA VAL A 112 9.15 -3.95 -12.15
C VAL A 112 9.46 -2.48 -11.91
N LEU A 113 10.68 -2.08 -12.21
CA LEU A 113 11.14 -0.70 -12.28
C LEU A 113 11.32 -0.31 -13.75
N PHE A 114 11.02 0.93 -14.08
CA PHE A 114 11.21 1.49 -15.41
C PHE A 114 11.93 2.83 -15.31
N ASP A 115 13.02 2.98 -16.06
CA ASP A 115 13.70 4.26 -16.30
C ASP A 115 13.38 4.72 -17.73
N ALA A 116 12.68 5.86 -17.87
CA ALA A 116 12.30 6.39 -19.18
C ALA A 116 13.45 7.07 -19.96
N LEU A 117 14.52 7.50 -19.28
CA LEU A 117 15.68 8.11 -19.94
C LEU A 117 16.54 7.05 -20.62
N GLU A 118 16.71 5.90 -19.98
CA GLU A 118 17.46 4.77 -20.54
C GLU A 118 16.57 3.77 -21.29
N THR A 119 15.25 3.85 -21.11
CA THR A 119 14.27 2.88 -21.63
C THR A 119 14.57 1.46 -21.13
N GLU A 120 14.89 1.34 -19.85
CA GLU A 120 15.27 0.08 -19.22
C GLU A 120 14.19 -0.42 -18.26
N PHE A 121 13.95 -1.73 -18.28
CA PHE A 121 13.12 -2.42 -17.29
C PHE A 121 14.00 -3.30 -16.40
N THR A 122 13.90 -3.10 -15.09
CA THR A 122 14.55 -3.96 -14.09
C THR A 122 13.49 -4.70 -13.29
N GLU A 123 13.64 -6.02 -13.13
CA GLU A 123 12.76 -6.83 -12.28
C GLU A 123 13.48 -7.23 -10.98
N LEU A 124 12.85 -6.93 -9.84
CA LEU A 124 13.32 -7.31 -8.52
C LEU A 124 12.37 -8.31 -7.87
N GLN A 125 12.91 -9.23 -7.08
CA GLN A 125 12.11 -10.18 -6.30
C GLN A 125 11.73 -9.56 -4.95
N LEU A 126 10.43 -9.55 -4.65
CA LEU A 126 9.89 -9.08 -3.39
C LEU A 126 9.59 -10.25 -2.47
N ARG A 127 9.93 -10.09 -1.19
CA ARG A 127 9.68 -11.12 -0.17
C ARG A 127 8.67 -10.61 0.84
N ARG A 128 7.74 -11.49 1.23
CA ARG A 128 6.83 -11.25 2.35
C ARG A 128 7.65 -11.16 3.64
N ASP A 129 7.42 -10.09 4.40
CA ASP A 129 7.97 -9.97 5.74
C ASP A 129 7.13 -10.84 6.72
N PRO A 130 7.73 -11.84 7.39
CA PRO A 130 7.02 -12.68 8.36
C PRO A 130 6.46 -11.89 9.55
N ASN A 131 6.99 -10.70 9.83
CA ASN A 131 6.55 -9.84 10.93
C ASN A 131 5.65 -8.67 10.46
N CYS A 132 5.20 -8.67 9.20
CA CYS A 132 4.36 -7.60 8.68
C CYS A 132 3.08 -7.43 9.52
N PRO A 133 2.75 -6.21 10.01
CA PRO A 133 1.60 -5.99 10.88
C PRO A 133 0.24 -6.18 10.16
N VAL A 134 0.25 -6.35 8.83
CA VAL A 134 -0.96 -6.43 8.01
C VAL A 134 -1.12 -7.76 7.32
N CYS A 135 -0.07 -8.35 6.76
CA CYS A 135 -0.19 -9.59 6.01
C CYS A 135 0.52 -10.78 6.64
N SER A 136 1.20 -10.68 7.78
CA SER A 136 1.77 -11.86 8.48
C SER A 136 0.69 -12.80 9.01
N ASP A 137 1.05 -14.05 9.30
CA ASP A 137 0.13 -15.02 9.90
C ASP A 137 -0.35 -14.53 11.27
N ALA A 138 0.54 -13.95 12.07
CA ALA A 138 0.19 -13.31 13.33
C ALA A 138 -0.82 -12.17 13.16
N ALA A 139 -0.65 -11.31 12.14
CA ALA A 139 -1.59 -10.23 11.84
C ALA A 139 -2.97 -10.75 11.40
N VAL A 140 -3.01 -11.86 10.66
CA VAL A 140 -4.25 -12.52 10.25
C VAL A 140 -5.01 -13.04 11.47
N GLU A 141 -4.34 -13.76 12.36
CA GLU A 141 -4.96 -14.28 13.59
C GLU A 141 -5.39 -13.15 14.54
N ALA A 142 -4.58 -12.11 14.66
CA ALA A 142 -4.90 -10.90 15.41
C ALA A 142 -6.19 -10.22 14.90
N ARG A 143 -6.38 -10.10 13.57
CA ARG A 143 -7.63 -9.59 13.00
C ARG A 143 -8.83 -10.50 13.27
N LYS A 144 -8.68 -11.82 13.12
CA LYS A 144 -9.76 -12.79 13.36
C LYS A 144 -10.26 -12.75 14.81
N SER A 145 -9.36 -12.50 15.76
CA SER A 145 -9.65 -12.33 17.19
C SER A 145 -10.13 -10.93 17.56
N GLY A 146 -10.33 -10.03 16.59
CA GLY A 146 -10.82 -8.67 16.81
C GLY A 146 -9.80 -7.71 17.42
N SER A 147 -8.52 -8.09 17.44
CA SER A 147 -7.41 -7.31 18.03
C SER A 147 -6.28 -7.11 17.02
N PRO A 148 -6.48 -6.35 15.92
CA PRO A 148 -5.47 -6.15 14.88
C PRO A 148 -4.17 -5.55 15.43
N LEU A 149 -3.03 -5.94 14.84
CA LEU A 149 -1.73 -5.37 15.19
C LEU A 149 -1.67 -3.89 14.80
N ALA A 150 -0.99 -3.09 15.61
CA ALA A 150 -0.79 -1.68 15.34
C ALA A 150 0.05 -1.47 14.07
N THR A 151 -0.36 -0.52 13.24
CA THR A 151 0.37 -0.11 12.04
C THR A 151 0.94 1.29 12.23
N VAL A 152 2.10 1.56 11.65
CA VAL A 152 2.65 2.91 11.58
C VAL A 152 1.86 3.69 10.52
N GLY A 153 1.21 4.79 10.95
CA GLY A 153 0.42 5.68 10.10
C GLY A 153 1.27 6.72 9.37
N VAL A 154 0.71 7.33 8.32
CA VAL A 154 1.32 8.43 7.57
C VAL A 154 0.79 9.77 8.11
N GLY A 155 1.70 10.67 8.52
CA GLY A 155 1.42 12.11 8.67
C GLY A 155 0.57 12.59 9.86
N GLN A 156 1.25 13.07 10.91
CA GLN A 156 0.88 14.13 11.88
C GLN A 156 -0.54 14.19 12.47
N ASP A 157 -1.04 13.06 12.96
CA ASP A 157 -1.76 12.93 14.23
C ASP A 157 -2.25 11.49 14.29
N ALA A 158 -1.48 10.64 14.98
CA ALA A 158 -1.99 9.34 15.36
C ALA A 158 -2.98 9.53 16.54
N PRO A 159 -4.27 9.80 16.24
CA PRO A 159 -5.30 9.04 16.92
C PRO A 159 -6.47 8.75 15.95
N PHE A 160 -6.40 7.63 15.24
CA PHE A 160 -7.61 6.91 14.85
C PHE A 160 -7.54 5.44 15.25
N LEU A 161 -7.05 5.22 16.48
CA LEU A 161 -7.47 4.08 17.29
C LEU A 161 -8.81 4.47 17.93
N MET A 162 -9.92 4.23 17.23
CA MET A 162 -11.20 4.03 17.91
C MET A 162 -11.13 2.67 18.62
N THR A 163 -10.40 2.61 19.74
CA THR A 163 -10.63 1.62 20.78
C THR A 163 -11.38 2.31 21.89
N THR A 164 -12.70 2.16 21.85
CA THR A 164 -13.57 2.35 23.01
C THR A 164 -13.25 1.26 24.03
N THR A 165 -12.22 1.46 24.86
CA THR A 165 -12.06 0.66 26.08
C THR A 165 -11.31 1.50 27.10
N GLY A 166 -11.98 1.71 28.23
CA GLY A 166 -11.74 2.80 29.16
C GLY A 166 -10.40 2.77 29.89
N LEU A 167 -9.99 3.96 30.31
CA LEU A 167 -9.19 4.14 31.51
C LEU A 167 -9.83 5.26 32.33
N ALA A 168 -10.59 4.84 33.34
CA ALA A 168 -10.71 5.62 34.55
C ALA A 168 -9.33 5.66 35.19
N GLY A 169 -8.78 6.85 35.41
CA GLY A 169 -7.47 7.02 36.03
C GLY A 169 -7.11 8.49 36.17
N THR A 170 -7.14 8.96 37.41
CA THR A 170 -6.97 10.33 37.91
C THR A 170 -5.74 11.08 37.40
N VAL A 171 -5.94 12.33 36.97
CA VAL A 171 -4.89 13.32 36.70
C VAL A 171 -4.48 13.99 38.02
N SER A 172 -3.19 13.93 38.37
CA SER A 172 -2.56 14.77 39.39
C SER A 172 -1.90 15.98 38.73
N PRO A 173 -2.06 17.22 39.23
CA PRO A 173 -1.51 18.42 38.60
C PRO A 173 -0.17 18.81 39.24
N GLU A 174 0.90 18.81 38.45
CA GLU A 174 2.20 19.52 38.66
C GLU A 174 3.11 19.00 37.52
N ALA A 175 3.76 19.79 36.66
CA ALA A 175 4.46 21.03 36.91
C ALA A 175 4.51 21.89 35.65
N ARG A 176 4.41 23.20 35.87
CA ARG A 176 4.91 24.26 34.99
C ARG A 176 6.43 24.28 35.07
N VAL A 177 7.12 24.36 33.93
CA VAL A 177 8.13 25.38 33.57
C VAL A 177 8.14 25.51 32.05
#